data_AF-A0AAV3RQD8-F1
#
_entry.id   AF-A0AAV3RQD8-F1
#
_cell.length_a   1.000
_cell.length_b   1.000
_cell.length_c   1.000
_cell.angle_alpha   90.00
_cell.angle_beta   90.00
_cell.angle_gamma   90.00
#
_symmetry.space_group_name_H-M   'P 1'
#
loop_
_entity.id
_entity.type
_entity.pdbx_description
1 polymer ?
#
loop_
_entity_poly.entity_id
_entity_poly.type
_entity_poly.pdbx_seq_one_letter_code
_entity_poly.pdbx_strand_id
1 'polypeptide(L)'
;MDIYAKAFPNCLTEAALGWYMELLANSIDSYAHTTNAFISMYSTSIANKQDERALMDLQQGLRESLKDFHERYKTILNNIPSIDNKIAYMAFYRGLNYGKLKKALILDTPLTKDELTKVNLQRMEARYGDLREKLDRKDLQGPSKKT
;
A
#
# COMPACT_ATOMS: atom_id res chain seq x y z
N MET A 1 -31.68 9.95 -24.24
CA MET A 1 -30.86 8.76 -23.99
C MET A 1 -30.69 7.97 -25.29
N ASP A 2 -29.46 7.90 -25.79
CA ASP A 2 -29.10 7.22 -27.04
C ASP A 2 -29.10 5.66 -26.90
N ILE A 3 -29.01 4.93 -28.01
CA ILE A 3 -29.06 3.46 -28.04
C ILE A 3 -27.88 2.81 -27.31
N TYR A 4 -26.73 3.47 -27.27
CA TYR A 4 -25.52 2.97 -26.62
C TYR A 4 -25.63 3.08 -25.09
N ALA A 5 -26.18 4.18 -24.57
CA ALA A 5 -26.50 4.34 -23.16
C ALA A 5 -27.53 3.31 -22.68
N LYS A 6 -28.50 2.94 -23.53
CA LYS A 6 -29.48 1.88 -23.23
C LYS A 6 -28.87 0.47 -23.21
N ALA A 7 -27.86 0.21 -24.04
CA ALA A 7 -27.19 -1.09 -24.14
C ALA A 7 -26.06 -1.26 -23.11
N PHE A 8 -25.52 -0.16 -22.57
CA PHE A 8 -24.39 -0.15 -21.63
C PHE A 8 -24.56 -1.09 -20.42
N PRO A 9 -25.72 -1.16 -19.73
CA PRO A 9 -25.88 -2.03 -18.56
C PRO A 9 -25.70 -3.52 -18.88
N ASN A 10 -26.06 -3.93 -20.11
CA ASN A 10 -25.92 -5.30 -20.56
C ASN A 10 -24.45 -5.70 -20.80
N CYS A 11 -23.55 -4.72 -20.86
CA CYS A 11 -22.11 -4.94 -20.99
C CYS A 11 -21.39 -5.00 -19.62
N LEU A 12 -22.12 -4.79 -18.51
CA LEU A 12 -21.55 -4.77 -17.16
C LEU A 12 -21.81 -6.09 -16.44
N THR A 13 -20.87 -6.48 -15.58
CA THR A 13 -20.98 -7.67 -14.75
C THR A 13 -20.75 -7.34 -13.28
N GLU A 14 -21.47 -8.01 -12.39
CA GLU A 14 -21.26 -7.98 -10.92
C GLU A 14 -21.17 -6.55 -10.36
N ALA A 15 -20.00 -6.19 -9.79
CA ALA A 15 -19.78 -4.92 -9.12
C ALA A 15 -20.01 -3.69 -10.02
N ALA A 16 -19.71 -3.81 -11.32
CA ALA A 16 -19.94 -2.74 -12.28
C ALA A 16 -21.43 -2.52 -12.56
N LEU A 17 -22.20 -3.60 -12.61
CA LEU A 17 -23.65 -3.53 -12.73
C LEU A 17 -24.28 -2.98 -11.45
N GLY A 18 -23.79 -3.41 -10.28
CA GLY A 18 -24.23 -2.91 -8.97
C GLY A 18 -24.09 -1.39 -8.86
N TRP A 19 -22.90 -0.87 -9.17
CA TRP A 19 -22.68 0.59 -9.21
C TRP A 19 -23.63 1.31 -10.17
N TYR A 20 -23.82 0.78 -11.38
CA TYR A 20 -24.68 1.42 -12.37
C TYR A 20 -26.13 1.55 -11.87
N MET A 21 -26.62 0.57 -11.10
CA MET A 21 -27.97 0.60 -10.51
C MET A 21 -28.11 1.55 -9.32
N GLU A 22 -27.00 1.93 -8.67
CA GLU A 22 -26.98 2.92 -7.59
C GLU A 22 -26.95 4.36 -8.09
N LEU A 23 -26.70 4.59 -9.38
CA LEU A 23 -26.77 5.92 -9.98
C LEU A 23 -28.21 6.44 -9.93
N LEU A 24 -28.38 7.69 -9.46
CA LEU A 24 -29.70 8.31 -9.33
C LEU A 24 -30.46 8.24 -10.65
N ALA A 25 -31.75 7.87 -10.59
CA ALA A 25 -32.62 7.86 -11.75
C ALA A 25 -32.61 9.24 -12.43
N ASN A 26 -32.37 9.26 -13.75
CA ASN A 26 -32.22 10.47 -14.59
C ASN A 26 -30.92 11.27 -14.43
N SER A 27 -29.90 10.77 -13.70
CA SER A 27 -28.57 11.42 -13.66
C SER A 27 -27.74 11.22 -14.93
N ILE A 28 -28.14 10.28 -15.79
CA ILE A 28 -27.43 9.90 -17.01
C ILE A 28 -28.30 10.21 -18.22
N ASP A 29 -27.90 11.23 -18.98
CA ASP A 29 -28.63 11.69 -20.17
C ASP A 29 -28.06 11.16 -21.51
N SER A 30 -26.79 10.72 -21.48
CA SER A 30 -26.00 10.37 -22.66
C SER A 30 -24.94 9.28 -22.37
N TYR A 31 -24.54 8.56 -23.42
CA TYR A 31 -23.48 7.55 -23.33
C TYR A 31 -22.13 8.13 -22.84
N ALA A 32 -21.83 9.37 -23.23
CA ALA A 32 -20.62 10.08 -22.80
C ALA A 32 -20.62 10.31 -21.28
N HIS A 33 -21.77 10.68 -20.71
CA HIS A 33 -21.91 10.87 -19.26
C HIS A 33 -21.66 9.56 -18.51
N THR A 34 -22.29 8.46 -18.95
CA THR A 34 -22.09 7.12 -18.36
C THR A 34 -20.64 6.70 -18.39
N THR A 35 -19.99 6.87 -19.55
CA THR A 35 -18.62 6.42 -19.79
C THR A 35 -17.65 7.21 -18.92
N ASN A 36 -17.82 8.53 -18.82
CA ASN A 36 -16.98 9.37 -17.96
C ASN A 36 -17.17 9.05 -16.48
N ALA A 37 -18.39 8.80 -16.02
CA ALA A 37 -18.66 8.39 -14.64
C ALA A 37 -18.02 7.02 -14.33
N PHE A 38 -18.13 6.07 -15.25
CA PHE A 38 -17.52 4.75 -15.13
C PHE A 38 -15.99 4.83 -15.08
N ILE A 39 -15.37 5.58 -16.00
CA ILE A 39 -13.92 5.81 -16.04
C ILE A 39 -13.46 6.50 -14.75
N SER A 40 -14.15 7.55 -14.31
CA SER A 40 -13.78 8.28 -13.08
C SER A 40 -13.78 7.37 -11.85
N MET A 41 -14.81 6.53 -11.72
CA MET A 41 -14.90 5.61 -10.59
C MET A 41 -13.85 4.49 -10.64
N TYR A 42 -13.67 3.86 -11.81
CA TYR A 42 -12.81 2.69 -11.91
C TYR A 42 -11.33 3.02 -12.15
N SER A 43 -10.98 4.18 -12.69
CA SER A 43 -9.57 4.58 -12.90
C SER A 43 -8.81 4.63 -11.58
N THR A 44 -9.42 5.21 -10.55
CA THR A 44 -8.86 5.28 -9.19
C THR A 44 -8.72 3.88 -8.59
N SER A 45 -9.72 3.02 -8.75
CA SER A 45 -9.65 1.64 -8.25
C SER A 45 -8.56 0.80 -8.94
N ILE A 46 -8.39 0.98 -10.25
CA ILE A 46 -7.34 0.32 -11.03
C ILE A 46 -5.95 0.82 -10.59
N ALA A 47 -5.77 2.14 -10.45
CA ALA A 47 -4.52 2.72 -9.97
C ALA A 47 -4.15 2.21 -8.57
N ASN A 48 -5.09 2.24 -7.62
CA ASN A 48 -4.87 1.74 -6.27
C ASN A 48 -4.44 0.26 -6.26
N LYS A 49 -5.08 -0.59 -7.08
CA LYS A 49 -4.70 -2.01 -7.20
C LYS A 49 -3.31 -2.21 -7.78
N GLN A 50 -2.90 -1.36 -8.74
CA GLN A 50 -1.55 -1.41 -9.29
C GLN A 50 -0.52 -1.01 -8.24
N ASP A 51 -0.79 0.04 -7.46
CA ASP A 51 0.10 0.50 -6.40
C ASP A 51 0.17 -0.48 -5.22
N GLU A 52 -0.95 -1.08 -4.81
CA GLU A 52 -0.97 -2.17 -3.81
C GLU A 52 -0.12 -3.36 -4.25
N ARG A 53 -0.19 -3.73 -5.54
CA ARG A 53 0.64 -4.78 -6.10
C ARG A 53 2.13 -4.38 -6.09
N ALA A 54 2.45 -3.16 -6.51
CA ALA A 54 3.81 -2.64 -6.47
C ALA A 54 4.37 -2.62 -5.03
N LEU A 55 3.53 -2.29 -4.05
CA LEU A 55 3.88 -2.33 -2.63
C LEU A 55 4.20 -3.76 -2.17
N MET A 56 3.38 -4.73 -2.54
CA MET A 56 3.58 -6.14 -2.17
C MET A 56 4.78 -6.80 -2.86
N ASP A 57 5.09 -6.38 -4.08
CA ASP A 57 6.24 -6.86 -4.87
C ASP A 57 7.56 -6.17 -4.44
N LEU A 58 7.49 -5.12 -3.61
CA LEU A 58 8.65 -4.37 -3.14
C LEU A 58 9.58 -5.26 -2.30
N GLN A 59 10.83 -5.39 -2.74
CA GLN A 59 11.89 -6.10 -2.01
C GLN A 59 13.05 -5.15 -1.68
N GLN A 60 13.69 -5.40 -0.54
CA GLN A 60 14.95 -4.77 -0.18
C GLN A 60 16.07 -5.36 -1.03
N GLY A 61 16.78 -4.51 -1.78
CA GLY A 61 17.92 -4.93 -2.60
C GLY A 61 19.06 -5.50 -1.75
N LEU A 62 19.86 -6.41 -2.31
CA LEU A 62 20.94 -7.11 -1.60
C LEU A 62 21.94 -6.16 -0.91
N ARG A 63 22.23 -5.02 -1.54
CA ARG A 63 23.14 -3.99 -1.04
C ARG A 63 22.42 -2.70 -0.64
N GLU A 64 21.10 -2.71 -0.67
CA GLU A 64 20.29 -1.56 -0.35
C GLU A 64 20.26 -1.34 1.17
N SER A 65 20.47 -0.09 1.58
CA SER A 65 20.34 0.26 2.98
C SER A 65 18.88 0.11 3.44
N LEU A 66 18.69 -0.16 4.72
CA LEU A 66 17.35 -0.23 5.29
C LEU A 66 16.60 1.11 5.18
N LYS A 67 17.34 2.23 5.17
CA LYS A 67 16.80 3.58 5.02
C LYS A 67 16.20 3.78 3.62
N ASP A 68 16.99 3.48 2.58
CA ASP A 68 16.55 3.66 1.19
C ASP A 68 15.34 2.76 0.88
N PHE A 69 15.34 1.53 1.41
CA PHE A 69 14.19 0.64 1.30
C PHE A 69 12.93 1.21 1.97
N HIS A 70 13.06 1.72 3.21
CA HIS A 70 11.92 2.30 3.93
C HIS A 70 11.40 3.56 3.23
N GLU A 71 12.26 4.39 2.66
CA GLU A 71 11.87 5.56 1.87
C GLU A 71 11.06 5.15 0.64
N ARG A 72 11.53 4.18 -0.16
CA ARG A 72 10.75 3.65 -1.31
C ARG A 72 9.42 3.06 -0.88
N TYR A 73 9.41 2.29 0.21
CA TYR A 73 8.19 1.75 0.79
C TYR A 73 7.19 2.85 1.15
N LYS A 74 7.64 3.92 1.83
CA LYS A 74 6.81 5.07 2.18
C LYS A 74 6.31 5.84 0.97
N THR A 75 7.12 5.98 -0.08
CA THR A 75 6.69 6.61 -1.34
C THR A 75 5.51 5.87 -1.98
N ILE A 76 5.60 4.54 -2.12
CA ILE A 76 4.52 3.74 -2.70
C ILE A 76 3.29 3.75 -1.76
N LEU A 77 3.50 3.57 -0.46
CA LEU A 77 2.43 3.54 0.53
C LEU A 77 1.60 4.84 0.53
N ASN A 78 2.25 6.00 0.41
CA ASN A 78 1.57 7.31 0.40
C ASN A 78 0.74 7.56 -0.86
N ASN A 79 0.98 6.82 -1.95
CA ASN A 79 0.20 6.94 -3.19
C ASN A 79 -1.12 6.16 -3.12
N ILE A 80 -1.32 5.31 -2.11
CA ILE A 80 -2.51 4.45 -1.98
C ILE A 80 -3.44 5.04 -0.91
N PRO A 81 -4.59 5.65 -1.31
CA PRO A 81 -5.56 6.15 -0.36
C PRO A 81 -6.16 5.00 0.47
N SER A 82 -6.23 5.18 1.79
CA SER A 82 -6.93 4.25 2.70
C SER A 82 -6.44 2.79 2.66
N ILE A 83 -5.14 2.57 2.50
CA ILE A 83 -4.55 1.22 2.52
C ILE A 83 -4.81 0.47 3.84
N ASP A 84 -5.12 -0.82 3.74
CA ASP A 84 -5.23 -1.71 4.90
C ASP A 84 -3.86 -1.83 5.60
N ASN A 85 -3.83 -1.51 6.90
CA ASN A 85 -2.64 -1.64 7.75
C ASN A 85 -2.02 -3.05 7.68
N LYS A 86 -2.83 -4.09 7.43
CA LYS A 86 -2.37 -5.46 7.24
C LYS A 86 -1.53 -5.59 5.97
N ILE A 87 -2.00 -5.02 4.86
CA ILE A 87 -1.29 -5.04 3.57
C ILE A 87 0.02 -4.26 3.72
N ALA A 88 -0.04 -3.07 4.30
CA ALA A 88 1.13 -2.24 4.59
C ALA A 88 2.19 -3.01 5.39
N TYR A 89 1.80 -3.58 6.54
CA TYR A 89 2.70 -4.37 7.38
C TYR A 89 3.26 -5.60 6.64
N MET A 90 2.41 -6.37 5.93
CA MET A 90 2.84 -7.57 5.23
C MET A 90 3.84 -7.26 4.11
N ALA A 91 3.60 -6.20 3.34
CA ALA A 91 4.50 -5.74 2.30
C ALA A 91 5.88 -5.39 2.87
N PHE A 92 5.91 -4.58 3.93
CA PHE A 92 7.17 -4.22 4.59
C PHE A 92 7.91 -5.46 5.13
N TYR A 93 7.21 -6.30 5.89
CA TYR A 93 7.80 -7.49 6.50
C TYR A 93 8.35 -8.48 5.46
N ARG A 94 7.60 -8.72 4.38
CA ARG A 94 8.03 -9.63 3.30
C ARG A 94 9.20 -9.04 2.52
N GLY A 95 9.16 -7.75 2.22
CA GLY A 95 10.21 -7.05 1.47
C GLY A 95 11.56 -6.95 2.18
N LEU A 96 11.59 -7.01 3.51
CA LEU A 96 12.85 -6.93 4.27
C LEU A 96 13.79 -8.12 3.99
N ASN A 97 15.08 -7.81 3.82
CA ASN A 97 16.13 -8.82 3.91
C ASN A 97 16.27 -9.35 5.34
N TYR A 98 16.76 -10.58 5.46
CA TYR A 98 16.99 -11.17 6.79
C TYR A 98 18.08 -10.41 7.53
N GLY A 99 17.75 -9.89 8.72
CA GLY A 99 18.62 -8.98 9.45
C GLY A 99 18.07 -8.63 10.83
N LYS A 100 18.68 -7.65 11.50
CA LYS A 100 18.30 -7.26 12.87
C LYS A 100 16.84 -6.87 12.99
N LEU A 101 16.33 -6.07 12.04
CA LEU A 101 14.93 -5.63 12.05
C LEU A 101 13.97 -6.80 11.84
N LYS A 102 14.16 -7.61 10.79
CA LYS A 102 13.27 -8.76 10.51
C LYS A 102 13.22 -9.75 11.68
N LYS A 103 14.36 -10.00 12.34
CA LYS A 103 14.43 -10.82 13.57
C LYS A 103 13.65 -10.19 14.73
N ALA A 104 13.81 -8.89 14.96
CA ALA A 104 13.07 -8.18 16.02
C ALA A 104 11.55 -8.24 15.77
N LEU A 105 11.12 -8.05 14.51
CA LEU A 105 9.71 -8.15 14.14
C LEU A 105 9.15 -9.55 14.37
N ILE A 106 9.91 -10.61 14.06
CA ILE A 106 9.51 -12.01 14.34
C ILE A 106 9.29 -12.21 15.85
N LEU A 107 10.19 -11.67 16.68
CA LEU A 107 10.11 -11.82 18.14
C LEU A 107 8.96 -11.01 18.76
N ASP A 108 8.57 -9.89 18.14
CA ASP A 108 7.50 -9.01 18.63
C ASP A 108 6.11 -9.38 18.12
N THR A 109 5.98 -10.31 17.17
CA THR A 109 4.70 -10.62 16.53
C THR A 109 3.87 -11.57 17.42
N PRO A 110 2.64 -11.20 17.84
CA PRO A 110 1.70 -12.16 18.38
C PRO A 110 1.26 -13.10 17.25
N LEU A 111 1.33 -14.41 17.49
CA LEU A 111 1.02 -15.49 16.53
C LEU A 111 -0.47 -15.58 16.09
N THR A 112 -1.32 -14.58 16.34
CA THR A 112 -2.78 -14.70 16.21
C THR A 112 -3.39 -13.81 15.13
N LYS A 113 -4.54 -14.26 14.61
CA LYS A 113 -5.13 -13.85 13.33
C LYS A 113 -5.83 -12.48 13.33
N ASP A 114 -6.10 -11.89 14.50
CA ASP A 114 -7.04 -10.77 14.63
C ASP A 114 -6.59 -9.54 15.42
N GLU A 115 -5.49 -9.56 16.17
CA GLU A 115 -5.23 -8.45 17.11
C GLU A 115 -4.18 -7.45 16.60
N LEU A 116 -4.73 -6.39 16.02
CA LEU A 116 -4.17 -5.05 15.78
C LEU A 116 -3.07 -4.94 14.72
N THR A 117 -3.48 -5.07 13.45
CA THR A 117 -2.71 -4.65 12.26
C THR A 117 -2.12 -3.23 12.41
N LYS A 118 -2.88 -2.32 13.02
CA LYS A 118 -2.42 -0.97 13.38
C LYS A 118 -1.29 -0.97 14.42
N VAL A 119 -1.36 -1.79 15.48
CA VAL A 119 -0.29 -1.89 16.49
C VAL A 119 0.94 -2.55 15.92
N ASN A 120 0.80 -3.57 15.07
CA ASN A 120 1.94 -4.19 14.40
C ASN A 120 2.66 -3.19 13.49
N LEU A 121 1.91 -2.36 12.75
CA LEU A 121 2.49 -1.28 11.96
C LEU A 121 3.19 -0.23 12.85
N GLN A 122 2.58 0.17 13.97
CA GLN A 122 3.20 1.10 14.92
C GLN A 122 4.48 0.53 15.57
N ARG A 123 4.46 -0.73 15.99
CA ARG A 123 5.63 -1.42 16.55
C ARG A 123 6.74 -1.52 15.51
N MET A 124 6.38 -1.85 14.27
CA MET A 124 7.31 -1.90 13.16
C MET A 124 8.00 -0.55 12.93
N GLU A 125 7.24 0.55 12.87
CA GLU A 125 7.79 1.90 12.73
C GLU A 125 8.68 2.28 13.94
N ALA A 126 8.26 1.95 15.17
CA ALA A 126 9.07 2.19 16.36
C ALA A 126 10.42 1.42 16.31
N ARG A 127 10.40 0.15 15.92
CA ARG A 127 11.61 -0.68 15.77
C ARG A 127 12.54 -0.17 14.68
N TYR A 128 11.97 0.30 13.57
CA TYR A 128 12.75 0.95 12.53
C TYR A 128 13.41 2.23 13.06
N GLY A 129 12.66 3.07 13.79
CA GLY A 129 13.17 4.28 14.44
C GLY A 129 14.34 4.00 15.39
N ASP A 130 14.17 3.03 16.30
CA ASP A 130 15.22 2.61 17.24
C ASP A 130 16.50 2.15 16.52
N LEU A 131 16.34 1.40 15.42
CA LEU A 131 17.46 0.85 14.68
C LEU A 131 18.18 1.94 13.88
N ARG A 132 17.43 2.86 13.28
CA ARG A 132 17.96 4.02 12.57
C ARG A 132 18.77 4.90 13.51
N GLU A 133 18.23 5.25 14.68
CA GLU A 133 18.94 6.06 15.67
C GLU A 133 20.25 5.39 16.15
N LYS A 134 20.25 4.06 16.28
CA LYS A 134 21.47 3.28 16.59
C LYS A 134 22.50 3.28 15.45
N LEU A 135 22.07 3.37 14.20
CA LEU A 135 22.96 3.50 13.04
C LEU A 135 23.57 4.91 12.99
N ASP A 136 22.74 5.94 13.09
CA ASP A 136 23.17 7.34 13.07
C ASP A 136 24.17 7.65 14.20
N ARG A 137 23.95 7.10 15.41
CA ARG A 137 24.90 7.22 16.53
C ARG A 137 26.26 6.57 16.27
N LYS A 138 26.30 5.48 15.50
CA LYS A 138 27.57 4.78 15.18
C LYS A 138 28.38 5.54 14.15
N ASP A 139 27.73 6.20 13.20
CA ASP A 139 28.41 7.03 12.20
C ASP A 139 29.00 8.30 12.82
N LEU A 140 28.35 8.85 13.86
CA LEU A 140 28.90 9.95 14.67
C LEU A 140 30.09 9.54 15.55
N GLN A 141 30.18 8.27 15.95
CA GLN A 141 31.28 7.71 16.75
C GLN A 141 32.41 7.15 15.88
N GLY A 142 32.69 7.79 14.72
CA GLY A 142 33.73 7.39 13.76
C GLY A 142 35.05 6.95 14.40
N PRO A 143 35.84 6.09 13.71
CA PRO A 143 36.88 5.26 14.32
C PRO A 143 37.78 6.11 15.21
N SER A 144 37.72 5.85 16.53
CA SER A 144 38.62 6.44 17.50
C SER A 144 40.03 6.23 16.99
N LYS A 145 40.72 7.32 16.64
CA LYS A 145 42.13 7.31 16.25
C LYS A 145 42.89 6.74 17.43
N LYS A 146 43.24 5.45 17.37
CA LYS A 146 44.27 4.87 18.21
C LYS A 146 45.60 5.31 17.60
N THR A 147 46.18 6.35 18.17
CA THR A 147 47.61 6.65 18.09
C THR A 147 48.18 6.49 19.48
#